data_AF-A0A424KLH0-F1
#
_entry.id   AF-A0A424KLH0-F1
#
_cell.length_a   1.000
_cell.length_b   1.000
_cell.length_c   1.000
_cell.angle_alpha   90.00
_cell.angle_beta   90.00
_cell.angle_gamma   90.00
#
_symmetry.space_group_name_H-M   'P 1'
#
loop_
_entity.id
_entity.type
_entity.pdbx_description
1 polymer ?
#
loop_
_entity_poly.entity_id
_entity_poly.type
_entity_poly.pdbx_seq_one_letter_code
_entity_poly.pdbx_strand_id
1 'polypeptide(L)'
;MPSRSVQPPRRTILLRGAVASLILLTPSTVADSPFAVEVIHFDPGIGGVPGYDSPESALGEPTRTTGGSLFPAAVTPFQPAWLASEVVSLGIGGSIELAFDHLVLDDPANPFGIDLLIFGNSFCVDTNAPWGRVGGIYEEGGQIEVSLNGRDWVVIPDVMADGGFPTFGWQDTGPYAEEPGRLPTDFTKPVNPSRHPNGLIGLDYDGLLQTYDGSGGGVGVDLASVGLSAIRHVRITNTGSDYTPEIDAIADVAAADDTSLPGDLNGDGLVNGIDLGLLLAAWGTTDATADLDGDLIVNGPDLGLLLADWTG
;
A
#
# COMPACT_ATOMS: atom_id res chain seq x y z
N MET A 1 82.51 45.41 38.26
CA MET A 1 81.71 44.40 39.01
C MET A 1 80.24 44.62 38.64
N PRO A 2 79.56 43.65 38.00
CA PRO A 2 78.21 43.87 37.47
C PRO A 2 77.14 43.62 38.54
N SER A 3 76.17 44.53 38.63
CA SER A 3 74.95 44.38 39.43
C SER A 3 73.96 43.44 38.73
N ARG A 4 73.57 42.35 39.40
CA ARG A 4 72.58 41.37 38.94
C ARG A 4 71.20 42.02 38.80
N SER A 5 70.68 42.07 37.57
CA SER A 5 69.26 42.35 37.30
C SER A 5 68.45 41.05 37.36
N VAL A 6 67.46 41.01 38.25
CA VAL A 6 66.50 39.89 38.39
C VAL A 6 65.45 39.98 37.29
N GLN A 7 65.26 38.93 36.49
CA GLN A 7 64.15 38.81 35.52
C GLN A 7 62.87 38.30 36.22
N PRO A 8 61.67 38.81 35.87
CA PRO A 8 60.40 38.25 36.33
C PRO A 8 60.02 36.98 35.53
N PRO A 9 59.12 36.13 36.06
CA PRO A 9 58.87 34.80 35.49
C PRO A 9 58.06 34.86 34.19
N ARG A 10 58.42 34.01 33.22
CA ARG A 10 57.69 33.80 31.97
C ARG A 10 56.36 33.08 32.25
N ARG A 11 55.24 33.69 31.85
CA ARG A 11 53.93 33.02 31.80
C ARG A 11 53.87 32.13 30.57
N THR A 12 53.80 30.82 30.77
CA THR A 12 53.53 29.84 29.71
C THR A 12 52.05 29.89 29.35
N ILE A 13 51.72 30.36 28.15
CA ILE A 13 50.36 30.30 27.60
C ILE A 13 50.19 28.92 26.95
N LEU A 14 49.36 28.07 27.55
CA LEU A 14 48.90 26.81 26.95
C LEU A 14 47.79 27.14 25.95
N LEU A 15 48.08 27.11 24.65
CA LEU A 15 47.06 27.07 23.60
C LEU A 15 46.41 25.68 23.61
N ARG A 16 45.17 25.57 24.10
CA ARG A 16 44.34 24.39 23.87
C ARG A 16 43.76 24.50 22.45
N GLY A 17 44.28 23.70 21.52
CA GLY A 17 43.66 23.52 20.21
C GLY A 17 42.33 22.80 20.36
N ALA A 18 41.23 23.48 20.03
CA ALA A 18 39.92 22.86 19.91
C ALA A 18 39.85 22.17 18.54
N VAL A 19 39.79 20.84 18.54
CA VAL A 19 39.45 20.06 17.34
C VAL A 19 37.94 20.16 17.16
N ALA A 20 37.49 20.99 16.24
CA ALA A 20 36.09 21.03 15.82
C ALA A 20 35.82 19.75 15.02
N SER A 21 35.06 18.82 15.61
CA SER A 21 34.54 17.66 14.89
C SER A 21 33.43 18.15 13.96
N LEU A 22 33.69 18.11 12.66
CA LEU A 22 32.69 18.41 11.63
C LEU A 22 31.73 17.22 11.56
N ILE A 23 30.57 17.35 12.21
CA ILE A 23 29.47 16.40 12.06
C ILE A 23 28.88 16.64 10.66
N LEU A 24 29.18 15.73 9.74
CA LEU A 24 28.48 15.65 8.46
C LEU A 24 27.06 15.13 8.75
N LEU A 25 26.07 16.03 8.78
CA LEU A 25 24.67 15.63 8.66
C LEU A 25 24.46 15.14 7.22
N THR A 26 24.34 13.82 7.04
CA THR A 26 23.74 13.27 5.83
C THR A 26 22.25 13.64 5.86
N PRO A 27 21.70 14.30 4.83
CA PRO A 27 20.27 14.47 4.75
C PRO A 27 19.63 13.07 4.67
N SER A 28 18.77 12.76 5.63
CA SER A 28 17.85 11.64 5.50
C SER A 28 16.88 12.00 4.38
N THR A 29 17.01 11.35 3.22
CA THR A 29 15.92 11.33 2.25
C THR A 29 14.79 10.55 2.91
N VAL A 30 13.70 11.24 3.27
CA VAL A 30 12.45 10.57 3.63
C VAL A 30 12.02 9.81 2.37
N ALA A 31 11.81 8.50 2.48
CA ALA A 31 11.28 7.71 1.38
C ALA A 31 9.86 8.19 1.06
N ASP A 32 9.49 8.18 -0.22
CA ASP A 32 8.15 8.54 -0.66
C ASP A 32 7.12 7.64 0.04
N SER A 33 6.01 8.22 0.50
CA SER A 33 4.95 7.44 1.13
C SER A 33 4.20 6.66 0.06
N PRO A 34 3.89 5.37 0.24
CA PRO A 34 3.03 4.65 -0.69
C PRO A 34 1.56 5.07 -0.61
N PHE A 35 1.21 6.03 0.24
CA PHE A 35 -0.15 6.49 0.46
C PHE A 35 -0.28 7.97 0.15
N ALA A 36 -1.50 8.44 -0.10
CA ALA A 36 -1.75 9.87 -0.17
C ALA A 36 -1.41 10.55 1.17
N VAL A 37 -0.74 11.71 1.09
CA VAL A 37 -0.18 12.41 2.26
C VAL A 37 -0.75 13.80 2.49
N GLU A 38 -1.50 14.34 1.54
CA GLU A 38 -2.02 15.71 1.61
C GLU A 38 -3.49 15.77 1.20
N VAL A 39 -4.31 16.44 2.01
CA VAL A 39 -5.67 16.86 1.62
C VAL A 39 -5.54 18.21 0.89
N ILE A 40 -5.87 18.22 -0.40
CA ILE A 40 -5.85 19.43 -1.22
C ILE A 40 -7.17 20.19 -1.09
N HIS A 41 -8.28 19.46 -1.10
CA HIS A 41 -9.62 20.01 -0.99
C HIS A 41 -10.57 19.01 -0.35
N PHE A 42 -11.55 19.52 0.40
CA PHE A 42 -12.64 18.74 0.93
C PHE A 42 -13.93 19.57 0.94
N ASP A 43 -14.98 19.00 0.37
CA ASP A 43 -16.36 19.45 0.48
C ASP A 43 -17.18 18.28 1.05
N PRO A 44 -17.71 18.37 2.28
CA PRO A 44 -18.50 17.28 2.87
C PRO A 44 -19.81 17.02 2.13
N GLY A 45 -20.26 17.94 1.26
CA GLY A 45 -21.55 17.84 0.58
C GLY A 45 -22.73 17.96 1.54
N ILE A 46 -23.89 17.44 1.12
CA ILE A 46 -25.13 17.50 1.89
C ILE A 46 -25.50 16.12 2.41
N GLY A 47 -25.75 16.03 3.73
CA GLY A 47 -26.28 14.80 4.33
C GLY A 47 -25.24 13.68 4.50
N GLY A 48 -23.94 14.01 4.48
CA GLY A 48 -22.89 13.09 4.91
C GLY A 48 -23.09 12.64 6.37
N VAL A 49 -22.50 11.51 6.74
CA VAL A 49 -22.68 10.92 8.07
C VAL A 49 -22.12 11.86 9.15
N PRO A 50 -22.94 12.31 10.13
CA PRO A 50 -22.49 13.26 11.14
C PRO A 50 -21.27 12.77 11.94
N GLY A 51 -20.21 13.56 11.93
CA GLY A 51 -18.96 13.27 12.64
C GLY A 51 -17.90 12.54 11.80
N TYR A 52 -18.20 12.14 10.57
CA TYR A 52 -17.26 11.52 9.63
C TYR A 52 -16.79 12.54 8.59
N ASP A 53 -16.51 13.76 9.01
CA ASP A 53 -16.16 14.91 8.16
C ASP A 53 -14.70 15.39 8.37
N SER A 54 -13.83 14.53 8.91
CA SER A 54 -12.38 14.79 9.00
C SER A 54 -11.68 14.21 7.76
N PRO A 55 -11.29 15.02 6.77
CA PRO A 55 -10.64 14.51 5.55
C PRO A 55 -9.26 13.89 5.82
N GLU A 56 -8.62 14.22 6.93
CA GLU A 56 -7.34 13.64 7.34
C GLU A 56 -7.43 12.15 7.66
N SER A 57 -8.63 11.63 7.92
CA SER A 57 -8.88 10.20 8.10
C SER A 57 -8.62 9.38 6.84
N ALA A 58 -8.57 10.02 5.66
CA ALA A 58 -8.26 9.37 4.39
C ALA A 58 -6.77 9.39 4.01
N LEU A 59 -5.89 9.86 4.91
CA LEU A 59 -4.45 9.94 4.67
C LEU A 59 -3.69 8.78 5.31
N GLY A 60 -2.61 8.35 4.65
CA GLY A 60 -1.74 7.30 5.16
C GLY A 60 -2.30 5.89 4.93
N GLU A 61 -1.85 4.96 5.77
CA GLU A 61 -2.16 3.54 5.63
C GLU A 61 -3.65 3.26 5.94
N PRO A 62 -4.32 2.38 5.15
CA PRO A 62 -5.69 1.93 5.47
C PRO A 62 -5.82 1.33 6.87
N THR A 63 -7.03 1.40 7.42
CA THR A 63 -7.31 0.99 8.80
C THR A 63 -7.21 -0.53 8.97
N ARG A 64 -6.32 -1.01 9.85
CA ARG A 64 -6.18 -2.45 10.20
C ARG A 64 -6.98 -2.91 11.40
N THR A 65 -7.27 -1.99 12.31
CA THR A 65 -7.97 -2.26 13.57
C THR A 65 -8.91 -1.12 13.87
N THR A 66 -10.10 -1.43 14.36
CA THR A 66 -11.15 -0.46 14.63
C THR A 66 -11.72 -0.59 16.04
N GLY A 67 -12.55 0.37 16.44
CA GLY A 67 -13.28 0.40 17.70
C GLY A 67 -12.48 0.76 18.95
N GLY A 68 -11.19 1.07 18.78
CA GLY A 68 -10.31 1.59 19.81
C GLY A 68 -10.25 0.68 21.04
N SER A 69 -10.15 1.28 22.23
CA SER A 69 -10.02 0.53 23.48
C SER A 69 -11.33 -0.01 24.05
N LEU A 70 -12.48 0.43 23.53
CA LEU A 70 -13.79 0.06 24.08
C LEU A 70 -14.37 -1.17 23.40
N PHE A 71 -14.21 -1.29 22.09
CA PHE A 71 -14.72 -2.39 21.28
C PHE A 71 -13.68 -2.78 20.22
N PRO A 72 -12.51 -3.30 20.63
CA PRO A 72 -11.43 -3.61 19.70
C PRO A 72 -11.88 -4.66 18.68
N ALA A 73 -11.45 -4.45 17.44
CA ALA A 73 -11.82 -5.26 16.29
C ALA A 73 -10.69 -5.22 15.26
N ALA A 74 -10.38 -6.36 14.64
CA ALA A 74 -9.61 -6.39 13.41
C ALA A 74 -10.50 -5.92 12.24
N VAL A 75 -9.96 -5.12 11.32
CA VAL A 75 -10.67 -4.81 10.07
C VAL A 75 -10.58 -6.01 9.15
N THR A 76 -11.73 -6.52 8.74
CA THR A 76 -11.88 -7.65 7.82
C THR A 76 -12.97 -7.33 6.80
N PRO A 77 -13.10 -8.12 5.73
CA PRO A 77 -14.20 -7.97 4.79
C PRO A 77 -15.59 -8.08 5.41
N PHE A 78 -15.75 -8.63 6.63
CA PHE A 78 -17.04 -8.73 7.33
C PHE A 78 -17.18 -7.74 8.51
N GLN A 79 -16.12 -6.98 8.81
CA GLN A 79 -16.03 -6.05 9.92
C GLN A 79 -15.24 -4.81 9.46
N PRO A 80 -15.90 -3.85 8.77
CA PRO A 80 -15.24 -2.66 8.25
C PRO A 80 -14.80 -1.72 9.37
N ALA A 81 -13.90 -0.78 9.05
CA ALA A 81 -13.57 0.33 9.93
C ALA A 81 -14.82 1.17 10.22
N TRP A 82 -14.98 1.68 11.43
CA TRP A 82 -16.19 2.41 11.80
C TRP A 82 -15.98 3.60 12.73
N LEU A 83 -14.76 3.93 13.15
CA LEU A 83 -14.55 5.17 13.90
C LEU A 83 -14.47 6.37 12.96
N ALA A 84 -14.99 7.51 13.43
CA ALA A 84 -14.90 8.80 12.75
C ALA A 84 -13.47 9.27 12.44
N SER A 85 -12.46 8.68 13.09
CA SER A 85 -11.05 8.95 12.84
C SER A 85 -10.44 8.06 11.76
N GLU A 86 -11.15 7.03 11.30
CA GLU A 86 -10.66 5.98 10.40
C GLU A 86 -11.22 6.13 8.98
N VAL A 87 -12.36 6.80 8.81
CA VAL A 87 -12.99 7.01 7.51
C VAL A 87 -13.63 8.39 7.41
N VAL A 88 -13.66 8.95 6.20
CA VAL A 88 -14.37 10.20 5.87
C VAL A 88 -15.55 9.91 4.94
N SER A 89 -16.71 10.47 5.25
CA SER A 89 -17.96 10.28 4.51
C SER A 89 -18.22 11.45 3.56
N LEU A 90 -18.63 11.12 2.33
CA LEU A 90 -19.00 12.10 1.30
C LEU A 90 -20.51 12.18 1.17
N GLY A 91 -21.10 13.28 1.65
CA GLY A 91 -22.51 13.59 1.41
C GLY A 91 -22.83 13.82 -0.07
N ILE A 92 -24.09 14.03 -0.40
CA ILE A 92 -24.55 14.28 -1.77
C ILE A 92 -23.82 15.50 -2.34
N GLY A 93 -23.15 15.31 -3.48
CA GLY A 93 -22.32 16.34 -4.14
C GLY A 93 -21.01 16.65 -3.43
N GLY A 94 -20.69 15.95 -2.33
CA GLY A 94 -19.43 16.07 -1.61
C GLY A 94 -18.27 15.48 -2.38
N SER A 95 -17.08 15.98 -2.10
CA SER A 95 -15.84 15.51 -2.73
C SER A 95 -14.64 15.64 -1.81
N ILE A 96 -13.66 14.78 -2.00
CA ILE A 96 -12.33 14.89 -1.40
C ILE A 96 -11.28 14.82 -2.49
N GLU A 97 -10.26 15.66 -2.39
CA GLU A 97 -9.09 15.66 -3.24
C GLU A 97 -7.85 15.42 -2.40
N LEU A 98 -7.14 14.34 -2.70
CA LEU A 98 -5.92 13.91 -2.03
C LEU A 98 -4.74 13.94 -3.00
N ALA A 99 -3.53 14.11 -2.48
CA ALA A 99 -2.30 14.10 -3.26
C ALA A 99 -1.18 13.26 -2.64
N PHE A 100 -0.36 12.69 -3.53
CA PHE A 100 0.87 11.99 -3.21
C PHE A 100 2.07 12.96 -3.15
N ASP A 101 3.07 12.64 -2.35
CA ASP A 101 4.37 13.35 -2.32
C ASP A 101 5.24 13.04 -3.54
N HIS A 102 4.88 12.04 -4.34
CA HIS A 102 5.56 11.60 -5.56
C HIS A 102 4.57 11.47 -6.74
N LEU A 103 5.05 10.94 -7.87
CA LEU A 103 4.19 10.59 -9.01
C LEU A 103 3.84 9.10 -8.91
N VAL A 104 2.55 8.78 -8.91
CA VAL A 104 2.08 7.41 -9.16
C VAL A 104 2.20 7.17 -10.65
N LEU A 105 2.87 6.10 -11.06
CA LEU A 105 3.19 5.80 -12.46
C LEU A 105 2.30 4.67 -12.99
N ASP A 106 2.00 4.72 -14.29
CA ASP A 106 1.62 3.53 -15.06
C ASP A 106 2.88 2.68 -15.22
N ASP A 107 3.11 1.79 -14.24
CA ASP A 107 4.30 0.95 -14.18
C ASP A 107 3.95 -0.45 -14.70
N PRO A 108 4.56 -0.93 -15.79
CA PRO A 108 4.32 -2.29 -16.28
C PRO A 108 4.70 -3.40 -15.28
N ALA A 109 5.50 -3.09 -14.25
CA ALA A 109 5.82 -4.01 -13.15
C ALA A 109 4.71 -4.08 -12.09
N ASN A 110 3.71 -3.20 -12.13
CA ASN A 110 2.58 -3.25 -11.22
C ASN A 110 1.73 -4.51 -11.49
N PRO A 111 1.39 -5.29 -10.45
CA PRO A 111 0.61 -6.51 -10.62
C PRO A 111 -0.72 -6.24 -11.35
N PHE A 112 -0.98 -7.04 -12.38
CA PHE A 112 -2.22 -7.01 -13.15
C PHE A 112 -2.48 -5.69 -13.91
N GLY A 113 -1.48 -4.82 -14.03
CA GLY A 113 -1.61 -3.49 -14.65
C GLY A 113 -2.41 -2.51 -13.81
N ILE A 114 -2.47 -2.72 -12.49
CA ILE A 114 -3.18 -1.84 -11.56
C ILE A 114 -2.17 -0.93 -10.88
N ASP A 115 -2.33 0.38 -10.99
CA ASP A 115 -1.36 1.36 -10.52
C ASP A 115 -1.75 2.06 -9.22
N LEU A 116 -3.04 2.03 -8.90
CA LEU A 116 -3.60 2.76 -7.77
C LEU A 116 -4.68 1.93 -7.10
N LEU A 117 -4.72 1.98 -5.77
CA LEU A 117 -5.75 1.37 -4.94
C LEU A 117 -6.55 2.42 -4.18
N ILE A 118 -7.87 2.30 -4.21
CA ILE A 118 -8.78 3.10 -3.38
C ILE A 118 -9.42 2.20 -2.33
N PHE A 119 -9.25 2.56 -1.06
CA PHE A 119 -9.86 1.86 0.08
C PHE A 119 -11.06 2.66 0.54
N GLY A 120 -12.26 2.13 0.28
CA GLY A 120 -13.52 2.65 0.83
C GLY A 120 -13.93 1.92 2.10
N ASN A 121 -15.22 1.95 2.43
CA ASN A 121 -15.80 1.24 3.60
C ASN A 121 -16.71 0.07 3.24
N SER A 122 -16.70 -0.39 1.98
CA SER A 122 -17.47 -1.54 1.52
C SER A 122 -17.21 -2.78 2.38
N PHE A 123 -18.22 -3.63 2.52
CA PHE A 123 -18.12 -4.86 3.32
C PHE A 123 -19.01 -5.98 2.80
N CYS A 124 -18.63 -7.21 3.11
CA CYS A 124 -19.36 -8.43 2.79
C CYS A 124 -20.53 -8.66 3.77
N VAL A 125 -21.68 -9.03 3.23
CA VAL A 125 -22.81 -9.54 4.00
C VAL A 125 -22.57 -11.02 4.31
N ASP A 126 -22.65 -11.41 5.58
CA ASP A 126 -22.46 -12.80 5.99
C ASP A 126 -23.77 -13.61 5.96
N THR A 127 -23.80 -14.66 5.14
CA THR A 127 -24.91 -15.62 5.05
C THR A 127 -24.75 -16.85 5.95
N ASN A 128 -23.62 -16.95 6.66
CA ASN A 128 -23.27 -18.04 7.56
C ASN A 128 -22.59 -17.51 8.85
N ALA A 129 -23.11 -16.41 9.41
CA ALA A 129 -22.53 -15.78 10.58
C ALA A 129 -22.39 -16.77 11.77
N PRO A 130 -21.25 -16.76 12.49
CA PRO A 130 -20.10 -15.84 12.37
C PRO A 130 -18.94 -16.39 11.51
N TRP A 131 -19.20 -17.35 10.61
CA TRP A 131 -18.15 -18.08 9.90
C TRP A 131 -17.69 -17.45 8.59
N GLY A 132 -18.25 -16.31 8.18
CA GLY A 132 -17.80 -15.56 7.02
C GLY A 132 -18.12 -16.26 5.70
N ARG A 133 -19.39 -16.21 5.27
CA ARG A 133 -19.78 -16.61 3.91
C ARG A 133 -20.40 -15.44 3.16
N VAL A 134 -19.72 -14.99 2.11
CA VAL A 134 -20.13 -13.82 1.34
C VAL A 134 -21.47 -14.08 0.66
N GLY A 135 -22.51 -13.36 1.07
CA GLY A 135 -23.82 -13.35 0.43
C GLY A 135 -24.03 -12.20 -0.55
N GLY A 136 -23.26 -11.14 -0.38
CA GLY A 136 -23.31 -9.90 -1.13
C GLY A 136 -22.22 -8.95 -0.63
N ILE A 137 -22.00 -7.87 -1.37
CA ILE A 137 -21.12 -6.78 -0.97
C ILE A 137 -22.01 -5.54 -0.84
N TYR A 138 -21.87 -4.82 0.26
CA TYR A 138 -22.47 -3.51 0.45
C TYR A 138 -21.45 -2.47 -0.04
N GLU A 139 -21.88 -1.62 -0.96
CA GLU A 139 -21.07 -0.65 -1.70
C GLU A 139 -21.87 0.65 -1.81
N GLU A 140 -21.20 1.79 -1.71
CA GLU A 140 -21.85 3.12 -1.69
C GLU A 140 -21.41 4.04 -2.83
N GLY A 141 -20.48 3.58 -3.68
CA GLY A 141 -20.14 4.24 -4.94
C GLY A 141 -18.96 5.19 -4.80
N GLY A 142 -19.11 6.41 -5.33
CA GLY A 142 -18.03 7.41 -5.39
C GLY A 142 -17.27 7.36 -6.71
N GLN A 143 -17.42 8.43 -7.50
CA GLN A 143 -16.73 8.60 -8.77
C GLN A 143 -15.26 8.96 -8.52
N ILE A 144 -14.35 8.23 -9.16
CA ILE A 144 -12.92 8.47 -9.10
C ILE A 144 -12.51 9.35 -10.29
N GLU A 145 -11.78 10.41 -10.01
CA GLU A 145 -11.10 11.26 -10.99
C GLU A 145 -9.63 11.37 -10.61
N VAL A 146 -8.74 11.37 -11.61
CA VAL A 146 -7.29 11.48 -11.38
C VAL A 146 -6.70 12.64 -12.18
N SER A 147 -5.60 13.21 -11.68
CA SER A 147 -4.91 14.31 -12.33
C SER A 147 -3.42 14.32 -12.02
N LEU A 148 -2.62 14.70 -13.01
CA LEU A 148 -1.19 14.96 -12.82
C LEU A 148 -0.93 16.33 -12.14
N ASN A 149 -1.82 17.31 -12.34
CA ASN A 149 -1.57 18.71 -12.00
C ASN A 149 -2.65 19.36 -11.12
N GLY A 150 -3.65 18.60 -10.69
CA GLY A 150 -4.77 19.08 -9.87
C GLY A 150 -5.76 19.99 -10.62
N ARG A 151 -5.68 20.06 -11.96
CA ARG A 151 -6.51 20.97 -12.79
C ARG A 151 -7.20 20.25 -13.92
N ASP A 152 -6.47 19.39 -14.62
CA ASP A 152 -6.98 18.59 -15.73
C ASP A 152 -7.36 17.21 -15.18
N TRP A 153 -8.66 16.96 -15.07
CA TRP A 153 -9.22 15.77 -14.43
C TRP A 153 -9.69 14.76 -15.46
N VAL A 154 -9.35 13.50 -15.23
CA VAL A 154 -9.78 12.36 -16.04
C VAL A 154 -10.58 11.42 -15.15
N VAL A 155 -11.81 11.12 -15.57
CA VAL A 155 -12.69 10.17 -14.88
C VAL A 155 -12.19 8.75 -15.12
N ILE A 156 -12.11 7.94 -14.05
CA ILE A 156 -11.89 6.49 -14.15
C ILE A 156 -13.26 5.82 -14.38
N PRO A 157 -13.46 5.12 -15.50
CA PRO A 157 -14.74 4.45 -15.78
C PRO A 157 -14.86 3.14 -15.02
N ASP A 158 -16.11 2.69 -14.80
CA ASP A 158 -16.47 1.33 -14.35
C ASP A 158 -15.85 0.86 -13.01
N VAL A 159 -15.30 1.78 -12.22
CA VAL A 159 -14.77 1.53 -10.87
C VAL A 159 -15.39 2.55 -9.91
N MET A 160 -15.68 2.10 -8.69
CA MET A 160 -16.22 2.96 -7.63
C MET A 160 -15.28 2.97 -6.42
N ALA A 161 -15.08 4.14 -5.82
CA ALA A 161 -14.14 4.33 -4.71
C ALA A 161 -14.50 3.48 -3.48
N ASP A 162 -15.79 3.35 -3.21
CA ASP A 162 -16.34 2.58 -2.11
C ASP A 162 -17.08 1.34 -2.63
N GLY A 163 -16.31 0.32 -3.01
CA GLY A 163 -16.83 -0.95 -3.50
C GLY A 163 -15.77 -2.01 -3.78
N GLY A 164 -16.18 -3.07 -4.47
CA GLY A 164 -15.34 -4.13 -5.06
C GLY A 164 -14.69 -5.08 -4.06
N PHE A 165 -13.69 -4.60 -3.33
CA PHE A 165 -12.85 -5.39 -2.44
C PHE A 165 -12.72 -4.71 -1.07
N PRO A 166 -13.58 -5.09 -0.10
CA PRO A 166 -13.49 -4.62 1.27
C PRO A 166 -12.08 -4.68 1.87
N THR A 167 -11.74 -3.70 2.70
CA THR A 167 -10.45 -3.66 3.40
C THR A 167 -10.25 -4.92 4.25
N PHE A 168 -9.08 -5.54 4.12
CA PHE A 168 -8.70 -6.73 4.85
C PHE A 168 -7.37 -6.44 5.55
N GLY A 169 -7.36 -6.26 6.87
CA GLY A 169 -6.16 -5.81 7.59
C GLY A 169 -5.15 -6.90 7.91
N TRP A 170 -5.56 -8.18 7.92
CA TRP A 170 -4.78 -9.29 8.47
C TRP A 170 -5.04 -10.60 7.73
N GLN A 171 -3.99 -11.40 7.54
CA GLN A 171 -4.09 -12.70 6.87
C GLN A 171 -4.43 -13.84 7.84
N ASP A 172 -4.21 -13.64 9.15
CA ASP A 172 -4.27 -14.68 10.18
C ASP A 172 -5.36 -14.44 11.25
N THR A 173 -6.37 -13.63 10.92
CA THR A 173 -7.56 -13.42 11.78
C THR A 173 -8.78 -14.15 11.24
N GLY A 174 -9.79 -14.38 12.08
CA GLY A 174 -11.13 -14.83 11.62
C GLY A 174 -12.03 -13.66 11.18
N PRO A 175 -13.22 -13.93 10.60
CA PRO A 175 -14.11 -12.92 10.03
C PRO A 175 -14.52 -11.80 10.99
N TYR A 176 -14.70 -12.12 12.28
CA TYR A 176 -15.13 -11.19 13.33
C TYR A 176 -14.13 -11.16 14.49
N ALA A 177 -12.83 -11.14 14.18
CA ALA A 177 -11.80 -11.13 15.21
C ALA A 177 -11.82 -9.81 16.00
N GLU A 178 -11.78 -9.92 17.33
CA GLU A 178 -11.71 -8.77 18.26
C GLU A 178 -10.26 -8.30 18.48
N GLU A 179 -9.28 -9.12 18.08
CA GLU A 179 -7.85 -8.86 18.27
C GLU A 179 -7.14 -8.79 16.91
N PRO A 180 -6.09 -7.96 16.77
CA PRO A 180 -5.30 -7.92 15.55
C PRO A 180 -4.60 -9.26 15.29
N GLY A 181 -4.34 -9.52 14.02
CA GLY A 181 -3.48 -10.61 13.57
C GLY A 181 -2.00 -10.34 13.86
N ARG A 182 -1.14 -11.24 13.38
CA ARG A 182 0.31 -11.08 13.38
C ARG A 182 0.88 -10.94 11.98
N LEU A 183 0.10 -11.33 10.97
CA LEU A 183 0.48 -11.27 9.57
C LEU A 183 -0.36 -10.19 8.88
N PRO A 184 0.15 -8.95 8.77
CA PRO A 184 -0.55 -7.91 8.03
C PRO A 184 -0.69 -8.32 6.56
N THR A 185 -1.79 -7.91 5.95
CA THR A 185 -1.92 -7.84 4.49
C THR A 185 -1.10 -6.68 3.93
N ASP A 186 -0.83 -6.72 2.64
CA ASP A 186 -0.15 -5.68 1.89
C ASP A 186 -1.17 -4.72 1.24
N PHE A 187 -1.19 -3.47 1.70
CA PHE A 187 -2.07 -2.43 1.18
C PHE A 187 -1.57 -1.79 -0.12
N THR A 188 -0.39 -2.16 -0.61
CA THR A 188 0.13 -1.74 -1.91
C THR A 188 0.04 -2.86 -2.95
N LYS A 189 -0.51 -4.04 -2.59
CA LYS A 189 -0.74 -5.16 -3.50
C LYS A 189 -2.22 -5.23 -3.91
N PRO A 190 -2.57 -5.16 -5.21
CA PRO A 190 -3.95 -5.31 -5.66
C PRO A 190 -4.44 -6.76 -5.58
N VAL A 191 -5.75 -6.95 -5.40
CA VAL A 191 -6.40 -8.26 -5.58
C VAL A 191 -6.40 -8.61 -7.07
N ASN A 192 -6.02 -9.85 -7.43
CA ASN A 192 -6.00 -10.29 -8.82
C ASN A 192 -7.42 -10.32 -9.44
N PRO A 193 -7.74 -9.46 -10.43
CA PRO A 193 -9.09 -9.41 -11.01
C PRO A 193 -9.51 -10.72 -11.68
N SER A 194 -8.54 -11.51 -12.18
CA SER A 194 -8.80 -12.80 -12.85
C SER A 194 -9.17 -13.94 -11.89
N ARG A 195 -8.82 -13.84 -10.60
CA ARG A 195 -9.20 -14.85 -9.60
C ARG A 195 -10.67 -14.78 -9.21
N HIS A 196 -11.38 -13.74 -9.65
CA HIS A 196 -12.76 -13.51 -9.24
C HIS A 196 -13.74 -13.11 -10.36
N PRO A 197 -13.86 -13.91 -11.45
CA PRO A 197 -14.70 -13.56 -12.59
C PRO A 197 -16.20 -13.37 -12.26
N ASN A 198 -16.64 -13.82 -11.08
CA ASN A 198 -18.03 -13.66 -10.60
C ASN A 198 -18.18 -12.75 -9.37
N GLY A 199 -17.12 -12.03 -8.94
CA GLY A 199 -17.12 -11.22 -7.69
C GLY A 199 -17.27 -12.06 -6.41
N LEU A 200 -16.91 -11.54 -5.22
CA LEU A 200 -16.67 -12.33 -3.98
C LEU A 200 -17.82 -13.23 -3.48
N ILE A 201 -19.02 -13.08 -4.06
CA ILE A 201 -20.24 -13.76 -3.65
C ILE A 201 -20.08 -15.28 -3.69
N GLY A 202 -20.44 -15.91 -2.58
CA GLY A 202 -20.45 -17.35 -2.42
C GLY A 202 -19.17 -17.95 -1.87
N LEU A 203 -18.09 -17.17 -1.75
CA LEU A 203 -16.89 -17.58 -1.05
C LEU A 203 -17.16 -17.76 0.45
N ASP A 204 -16.50 -18.75 1.04
CA ASP A 204 -16.25 -18.78 2.48
C ASP A 204 -14.98 -17.98 2.80
N TYR A 205 -14.67 -17.88 4.08
CA TYR A 205 -13.56 -17.06 4.56
C TYR A 205 -12.19 -17.56 4.07
N ASP A 206 -11.99 -18.88 3.97
CA ASP A 206 -10.76 -19.45 3.40
C ASP A 206 -10.62 -19.12 1.90
N GLY A 207 -11.74 -19.12 1.17
CA GLY A 207 -11.78 -18.66 -0.22
C GLY A 207 -11.45 -17.17 -0.38
N LEU A 208 -11.88 -16.32 0.56
CA LEU A 208 -11.49 -14.90 0.58
C LEU A 208 -9.99 -14.73 0.79
N LEU A 209 -9.39 -15.44 1.75
CA LEU A 209 -7.94 -15.40 2.00
C LEU A 209 -7.15 -15.81 0.74
N GLN A 210 -7.57 -16.86 0.04
CA GLN A 210 -6.95 -17.30 -1.22
C GLN A 210 -7.15 -16.29 -2.37
N THR A 211 -8.29 -15.61 -2.39
CA THR A 211 -8.59 -14.58 -3.38
C THR A 211 -7.71 -13.36 -3.19
N TYR A 212 -7.64 -12.86 -1.95
CA TYR A 212 -6.86 -11.68 -1.61
C TYR A 212 -5.36 -11.97 -1.72
N ASP A 213 -4.91 -13.20 -1.47
CA ASP A 213 -3.52 -13.61 -1.69
C ASP A 213 -2.52 -12.70 -0.96
N GLY A 214 -2.89 -12.25 0.24
CA GLY A 214 -2.11 -11.29 1.02
C GLY A 214 -2.33 -9.82 0.66
N SER A 215 -3.10 -9.47 -0.38
CA SER A 215 -3.59 -8.11 -0.63
C SER A 215 -4.44 -7.62 0.54
N GLY A 216 -4.41 -6.31 0.80
CA GLY A 216 -5.28 -5.65 1.76
C GLY A 216 -6.65 -5.25 1.22
N GLY A 217 -6.94 -5.52 -0.07
CA GLY A 217 -8.18 -5.13 -0.72
C GLY A 217 -8.06 -3.81 -1.48
N GLY A 218 -9.15 -3.05 -1.49
CA GLY A 218 -9.28 -1.82 -2.27
C GLY A 218 -9.59 -2.09 -3.75
N VAL A 219 -10.24 -1.13 -4.40
CA VAL A 219 -10.47 -1.21 -5.85
C VAL A 219 -9.22 -0.79 -6.60
N GLY A 220 -8.88 -1.56 -7.63
CA GLY A 220 -7.76 -1.26 -8.52
C GLY A 220 -8.13 -0.30 -9.64
N VAL A 221 -7.22 0.63 -9.95
CA VAL A 221 -7.29 1.53 -11.09
C VAL A 221 -6.05 1.33 -11.97
N ASP A 222 -6.30 1.07 -13.26
CA ASP A 222 -5.30 1.03 -14.34
C ASP A 222 -5.26 2.42 -15.02
N LEU A 223 -4.14 3.13 -14.96
CA LEU A 223 -3.98 4.45 -15.56
C LEU A 223 -3.89 4.39 -17.09
N ALA A 224 -3.29 3.33 -17.64
CA ALA A 224 -3.21 3.10 -19.07
C ALA A 224 -4.60 2.98 -19.71
N SER A 225 -5.59 2.46 -18.96
CA SER A 225 -6.99 2.35 -19.39
C SER A 225 -7.63 3.69 -19.80
N VAL A 226 -7.14 4.80 -19.23
CA VAL A 226 -7.56 6.18 -19.55
C VAL A 226 -6.47 6.99 -20.27
N GLY A 227 -5.40 6.34 -20.70
CA GLY A 227 -4.31 6.94 -21.48
C GLY A 227 -3.39 7.87 -20.69
N LEU A 228 -3.27 7.65 -19.38
CA LEU A 228 -2.35 8.39 -18.51
C LEU A 228 -1.15 7.54 -18.16
N SER A 229 0.04 8.15 -18.14
CA SER A 229 1.28 7.46 -17.73
C SER A 229 1.70 7.77 -16.29
N ALA A 230 1.07 8.77 -15.67
CA ALA A 230 1.34 9.19 -14.30
C ALA A 230 0.24 10.12 -13.77
N ILE A 231 0.04 10.11 -12.46
CA ILE A 231 -0.82 11.05 -11.72
C ILE A 231 -0.11 11.55 -10.46
N ARG A 232 -0.74 12.52 -9.78
CA ARG A 232 -0.36 12.94 -8.43
C ARG A 232 -1.55 13.21 -7.52
N HIS A 233 -2.69 13.53 -8.12
CA HIS A 233 -3.91 13.91 -7.43
C HIS A 233 -5.00 12.90 -7.75
N VAL A 234 -5.77 12.55 -6.73
CA VAL A 234 -6.98 11.74 -6.84
C VAL A 234 -8.12 12.51 -6.20
N ARG A 235 -9.24 12.60 -6.91
CA ARG A 235 -10.48 13.15 -6.40
C ARG A 235 -11.53 12.07 -6.38
N ILE A 236 -12.28 12.03 -5.29
CA ILE A 236 -13.45 11.18 -5.15
C ILE A 236 -14.65 12.08 -4.94
N THR A 237 -15.69 11.88 -5.74
CA THR A 237 -16.91 12.70 -5.73
C THR A 237 -18.14 11.81 -5.54
N ASN A 238 -19.00 12.16 -4.59
CA ASN A 238 -20.33 11.56 -4.50
C ASN A 238 -21.28 12.22 -5.50
N THR A 239 -21.47 11.54 -6.64
CA THR A 239 -22.41 11.95 -7.69
C THR A 239 -23.81 11.37 -7.51
N GLY A 240 -23.99 10.47 -6.53
CA GLY A 240 -25.27 9.84 -6.19
C GLY A 240 -26.13 10.69 -5.27
N SER A 241 -27.39 10.26 -5.06
CA SER A 241 -28.34 10.93 -4.17
C SER A 241 -28.76 10.11 -2.95
N ASP A 242 -28.43 8.82 -2.94
CA ASP A 242 -29.06 7.85 -2.02
C ASP A 242 -28.02 7.10 -1.16
N TYR A 243 -26.74 7.45 -1.29
CA TYR A 243 -25.60 6.80 -0.63
C TYR A 243 -24.58 7.84 -0.18
N THR A 244 -23.73 7.48 0.77
CA THR A 244 -22.61 8.29 1.23
C THR A 244 -21.34 7.46 1.13
N PRO A 245 -20.56 7.54 0.04
CA PRO A 245 -19.29 6.83 -0.03
C PRO A 245 -18.38 7.23 1.13
N GLU A 246 -17.77 6.25 1.79
CA GLU A 246 -16.76 6.47 2.81
C GLU A 246 -15.38 6.07 2.32
N ILE A 247 -14.37 6.91 2.57
CA ILE A 247 -12.98 6.71 2.15
C ILE A 247 -12.07 6.54 3.36
N ASP A 248 -11.28 5.46 3.36
CA ASP A 248 -10.27 5.10 4.36
C ASP A 248 -8.88 5.53 3.91
N ALA A 249 -8.50 5.25 2.65
CA ALA A 249 -7.17 5.57 2.15
C ALA A 249 -7.05 5.44 0.63
N ILE A 250 -5.93 5.94 0.10
CA ILE A 250 -5.52 5.78 -1.30
C ILE A 250 -4.04 5.38 -1.32
N ALA A 251 -3.71 4.31 -2.05
CA ALA A 251 -2.36 3.77 -2.14
C ALA A 251 -1.83 3.73 -3.58
N ASP A 252 -0.56 4.08 -3.73
CA ASP A 252 0.27 3.73 -4.89
C ASP A 252 0.53 2.22 -4.85
N VAL A 253 0.30 1.54 -5.98
CA VAL A 253 0.60 0.12 -6.05
C VAL A 253 2.10 -0.05 -6.08
N ALA A 254 2.60 -0.91 -5.19
CA ALA A 254 3.98 -1.32 -5.28
C ALA A 254 4.11 -2.15 -6.55
N ALA A 255 5.03 -1.75 -7.43
CA ALA A 255 5.60 -2.64 -8.42
C ALA A 255 5.87 -3.96 -7.73
N ALA A 256 5.48 -5.07 -8.36
CA ALA A 256 5.75 -6.38 -7.80
C ALA A 256 7.23 -6.38 -7.43
N ASP A 257 7.53 -6.50 -6.12
CA ASP A 257 8.92 -6.66 -5.72
C ASP A 257 9.41 -7.81 -6.60
N ASP A 258 10.43 -7.50 -7.37
CA ASP A 258 11.28 -8.38 -8.14
C ASP A 258 11.81 -9.58 -7.31
N THR A 259 11.52 -9.60 -6.00
CA THR A 259 11.70 -10.74 -5.10
C THR A 259 10.56 -11.77 -5.10
N SER A 260 9.47 -11.57 -5.86
CA SER A 260 8.27 -12.44 -5.86
C SER A 260 8.15 -13.37 -7.07
N LEU A 261 9.09 -13.30 -8.01
CA LEU A 261 9.34 -14.36 -8.98
C LEU A 261 10.60 -15.09 -8.52
N PRO A 262 10.49 -16.21 -7.78
CA PRO A 262 11.65 -16.97 -7.33
C PRO A 262 12.66 -17.26 -8.47
N GLY A 263 12.18 -17.39 -9.72
CA GLY A 263 13.02 -17.60 -10.89
C GLY A 263 13.68 -16.36 -11.52
N ASP A 264 13.40 -15.14 -11.08
CA ASP A 264 13.97 -13.90 -11.63
C ASP A 264 15.32 -13.61 -10.94
N LEU A 265 16.40 -13.99 -11.62
CA LEU A 265 17.73 -13.96 -11.04
C LEU A 265 18.51 -12.69 -11.40
N ASN A 266 18.07 -11.98 -12.44
CA ASN A 266 18.72 -10.75 -12.91
C ASN A 266 17.99 -9.48 -12.45
N GLY A 267 16.77 -9.63 -11.96
CA GLY A 267 15.96 -8.59 -11.40
C GLY A 267 15.22 -7.73 -12.43
N ASP A 268 14.85 -8.31 -13.58
CA ASP A 268 14.29 -7.58 -14.72
C ASP A 268 12.75 -7.68 -14.84
N GLY A 269 12.11 -8.34 -13.88
CA GLY A 269 10.68 -8.56 -13.81
C GLY A 269 10.18 -9.72 -14.68
N LEU A 270 11.07 -10.52 -15.30
CA LEU A 270 10.73 -11.62 -16.19
C LEU A 270 11.59 -12.86 -15.91
N VAL A 271 10.97 -14.00 -15.57
CA VAL A 271 11.68 -15.29 -15.62
C VAL A 271 11.82 -15.77 -17.07
N ASN A 272 13.03 -15.69 -17.62
CA ASN A 272 13.29 -16.02 -19.02
C ASN A 272 14.65 -16.70 -19.26
N GLY A 273 15.10 -16.71 -20.53
CA GLY A 273 16.36 -17.33 -20.93
C GLY A 273 17.61 -16.73 -20.30
N ILE A 274 17.54 -15.49 -19.81
CA ILE A 274 18.62 -14.83 -19.09
C ILE A 274 18.77 -15.44 -17.70
N ASP A 275 17.67 -15.63 -16.97
CA ASP A 275 17.65 -16.23 -15.63
C ASP A 275 18.04 -17.69 -15.66
N LEU A 276 17.55 -18.43 -16.65
CA LEU A 276 18.03 -19.78 -16.90
C LEU A 276 19.55 -19.81 -17.10
N GLY A 277 20.10 -18.83 -17.81
CA GLY A 277 21.55 -18.67 -17.98
C GLY A 277 22.28 -18.43 -16.66
N LEU A 278 21.70 -17.60 -15.78
CA LEU A 278 22.25 -17.31 -14.45
C LEU A 278 22.18 -18.52 -13.52
N LEU A 279 21.05 -19.23 -13.49
CA LEU A 279 20.89 -20.46 -12.70
C LEU A 279 21.90 -21.53 -13.11
N LEU A 280 22.09 -21.72 -14.43
CA LEU A 280 23.09 -22.65 -14.96
C LEU A 280 24.53 -22.21 -14.70
N ALA A 281 24.80 -20.90 -14.60
CA ALA A 281 26.10 -20.39 -14.20
C ALA A 281 26.42 -20.66 -12.72
N ALA A 282 25.39 -20.69 -11.86
CA ALA A 282 25.48 -21.01 -10.44
C ALA A 282 25.39 -22.52 -10.14
N TRP A 283 25.30 -23.39 -11.15
CA TRP A 283 25.04 -24.82 -10.96
C TRP A 283 26.06 -25.52 -10.05
N GLY A 284 25.55 -26.22 -9.03
CA GLY A 284 26.34 -26.94 -8.04
C GLY A 284 27.04 -26.05 -7.01
N THR A 285 26.71 -24.76 -6.96
CA THR A 285 27.21 -23.82 -5.95
C THR A 285 26.20 -23.64 -4.81
N THR A 286 26.57 -22.86 -3.81
CA THR A 286 25.70 -22.45 -2.68
C THR A 286 25.23 -21.00 -2.86
N ASP A 287 25.08 -20.54 -4.11
CA ASP A 287 24.62 -19.17 -4.38
C ASP A 287 23.17 -19.02 -3.92
N ALA A 288 22.96 -18.25 -2.86
CA ALA A 288 21.65 -18.07 -2.25
C ALA A 288 20.63 -17.38 -3.17
N THR A 289 21.09 -16.76 -4.26
CA THR A 289 20.20 -16.13 -5.25
C THR A 289 19.60 -17.17 -6.19
N ALA A 290 20.36 -18.22 -6.52
CA ALA A 290 19.92 -19.28 -7.45
C ALA A 290 19.46 -20.57 -6.76
N ASP A 291 19.58 -20.63 -5.43
CA ASP A 291 19.07 -21.69 -4.55
C ASP A 291 17.61 -21.39 -4.19
N LEU A 292 16.70 -21.83 -5.05
CA LEU A 292 15.28 -21.49 -5.03
C LEU A 292 14.48 -22.38 -4.08
N ASP A 293 14.96 -23.60 -3.80
CA ASP A 293 14.33 -24.50 -2.82
C ASP A 293 14.94 -24.42 -1.42
N GLY A 294 16.08 -23.72 -1.28
CA GLY A 294 16.73 -23.42 -0.01
C GLY A 294 17.51 -24.61 0.58
N ASP A 295 17.88 -25.59 -0.23
CA ASP A 295 18.63 -26.78 0.20
C ASP A 295 20.16 -26.57 0.26
N LEU A 296 20.61 -25.34 -0.02
CA LEU A 296 22.01 -24.90 -0.07
C LEU A 296 22.81 -25.39 -1.28
N ILE A 297 22.16 -25.96 -2.31
CA ILE A 297 22.84 -26.36 -3.54
C ILE A 297 21.98 -26.12 -4.79
N VAL A 298 22.47 -25.27 -5.69
CA VAL A 298 21.80 -25.01 -6.98
C VAL A 298 21.83 -26.27 -7.86
N ASN A 299 20.68 -26.90 -8.06
CA ASN A 299 20.54 -28.15 -8.79
C ASN A 299 19.16 -28.32 -9.48
N GLY A 300 18.73 -29.57 -9.69
CA GLY A 300 17.56 -29.91 -10.51
C GLY A 300 16.23 -29.33 -9.98
N PRO A 301 15.92 -29.49 -8.69
CA PRO A 301 14.87 -28.77 -7.98
C PRO A 301 14.77 -27.28 -8.31
N ASP A 302 15.86 -26.52 -8.23
CA ASP A 302 15.86 -25.07 -8.50
C ASP A 302 15.50 -24.77 -9.94
N LEU A 303 16.07 -25.54 -10.88
CA LEU A 303 15.66 -25.45 -12.29
C LEU A 303 14.18 -25.77 -12.48
N GLY A 304 13.64 -26.72 -11.71
CA GLY A 304 12.22 -27.05 -11.72
C GLY A 304 11.34 -25.88 -11.27
N LEU A 305 11.77 -25.15 -10.24
CA LEU A 305 11.10 -23.94 -9.74
C LEU A 305 11.19 -22.79 -10.75
N LEU A 306 12.39 -22.50 -11.27
CA LEU A 306 12.57 -21.47 -12.30
C LEU A 306 11.69 -21.71 -13.52
N LEU A 307 11.62 -22.96 -14.02
CA LEU A 307 10.77 -23.29 -15.17
C LEU A 307 9.26 -23.26 -14.86
N ALA A 308 8.88 -23.41 -13.58
CA ALA A 308 7.47 -23.29 -13.17
C ALA A 308 6.99 -21.83 -13.24
N ASP A 309 7.91 -20.88 -13.06
CA ASP A 309 7.62 -19.45 -13.05
C ASP A 309 7.93 -18.75 -14.39
N TRP A 310 8.15 -19.51 -15.48
CA TRP A 310 8.55 -18.97 -16.79
C TRP A 310 7.54 -17.95 -17.36
N THR A 311 8.02 -16.77 -17.74
CA THR A 311 7.17 -15.65 -18.20
C THR A 311 7.32 -15.29 -19.68
N GLY A 312 8.43 -15.60 -20.35
CA GLY A 312 8.58 -15.29 -21.78
C GLY A 312 10.00 -15.29 -22.31
#